data_AF-A0A351FAV7-F1
#
_entry.id   AF-A0A351FAV7-F1
#
_cell.length_a   1.000
_cell.length_b   1.000
_cell.length_c   1.000
_cell.angle_alpha   90.00
_cell.angle_beta   90.00
_cell.angle_gamma   90.00
#
_symmetry.space_group_name_H-M   'P 1'
#
loop_
_entity.id
_entity.type
_entity.pdbx_description
1 polymer ?
#
loop_
_entity_poly.entity_id
_entity_poly.type
_entity_poly.pdbx_seq_one_letter_code
_entity_poly.pdbx_strand_id
1 'polypeptide(L)'
;VPTGSNGSFPFQFSDGTIAEMVVSDGAIREAVFIKGDSSLVDARNRQLKEDPATGIIGELGFGTQILPFSGKDIQDEKIFGTCHVATGRSDHLGGNLTPDLFASRLNASHDDILFAPPKTPEINVSQVVLHKDGESNVIFKSFEPTSFLLDKVASHYPVEKYSAVPA
;
A
#
# COMPACT_ATOMS: atom_id res chain seq x y z
N VAL A 1 -10.09 7.36 5.06
CA VAL A 1 -9.35 7.48 3.77
C VAL A 1 -8.40 8.67 3.81
N PRO A 2 -7.26 8.63 3.09
CA PRO A 2 -6.34 9.77 2.99
C PRO A 2 -7.03 11.00 2.39
N THR A 3 -6.71 12.18 2.90
CA THR A 3 -7.17 13.47 2.34
C THR A 3 -6.11 14.15 1.46
N GLY A 4 -4.91 13.58 1.41
CA GLY A 4 -3.79 14.03 0.58
C GLY A 4 -2.58 13.11 0.76
N SER A 5 -1.72 13.07 -0.26
CA SER A 5 -0.46 12.33 -0.26
C SER A 5 0.52 12.93 -1.27
N ASN A 6 1.81 12.85 -0.98
CA ASN A 6 2.90 13.31 -1.84
C ASN A 6 4.13 12.39 -1.64
N GLY A 7 4.95 12.26 -2.67
CA GLY A 7 6.17 11.46 -2.66
C GLY A 7 6.19 10.44 -3.80
N SER A 8 6.70 9.25 -3.54
CA SER A 8 6.65 8.15 -4.50
C SER A 8 6.71 6.79 -3.80
N PHE A 9 6.33 5.73 -4.50
CA PHE A 9 6.47 4.36 -4.03
C PHE A 9 6.76 3.39 -5.19
N PRO A 10 7.49 2.29 -4.96
CA PRO A 10 7.71 1.30 -5.99
C PRO A 10 6.44 0.47 -6.22
N PHE A 11 6.21 0.05 -7.45
CA PHE A 11 5.14 -0.85 -7.84
C PHE A 11 5.72 -1.99 -8.67
N GLN A 12 5.36 -3.22 -8.30
CA GLN A 12 5.75 -4.43 -9.02
C GLN A 12 4.55 -4.96 -9.79
N PHE A 13 4.66 -5.02 -11.12
CA PHE A 13 3.67 -5.66 -11.97
C PHE A 13 3.75 -7.20 -11.82
N SER A 14 2.70 -7.89 -12.28
CA SER A 14 2.60 -9.35 -12.14
C SER A 14 3.71 -10.15 -12.84
N ASP A 15 4.38 -9.57 -13.83
CA ASP A 15 5.51 -10.19 -14.55
C ASP A 15 6.87 -9.92 -13.87
N GLY A 16 6.89 -9.13 -12.80
CA GLY A 16 8.10 -8.70 -12.11
C GLY A 16 8.68 -7.37 -12.61
N THR A 17 8.05 -6.71 -13.60
CA THR A 17 8.40 -5.34 -13.98
C THR A 17 8.24 -4.41 -12.78
N ILE A 18 9.16 -3.47 -12.59
CA ILE A 18 9.12 -2.50 -11.49
C ILE A 18 9.11 -1.08 -12.05
N ALA A 19 8.24 -0.24 -11.50
CA ALA A 19 8.19 1.19 -11.73
C ALA A 19 8.09 1.97 -10.42
N GLU A 20 8.55 3.21 -10.42
CA GLU A 20 8.27 4.18 -9.36
C GLU A 20 6.97 4.92 -9.69
N MET A 21 6.02 4.91 -8.77
CA MET A 21 4.78 5.68 -8.86
C MET A 21 4.99 7.02 -8.17
N VAL A 22 5.08 8.10 -8.95
CA VAL A 22 5.26 9.47 -8.45
C VAL A 22 3.90 10.04 -8.09
N VAL A 23 3.74 10.49 -6.85
CA VAL A 23 2.48 10.96 -6.27
C VAL A 23 2.54 12.44 -5.93
N SER A 24 1.56 13.20 -6.39
CA SER A 24 1.34 14.57 -5.95
C SER A 24 -0.15 14.89 -5.80
N ASP A 25 -0.48 15.66 -4.77
CA ASP A 25 -1.85 16.10 -4.46
C ASP A 25 -2.85 14.93 -4.40
N GLY A 26 -2.45 13.82 -3.75
CA GLY A 26 -3.34 12.69 -3.52
C GLY A 26 -3.44 11.69 -4.67
N ALA A 27 -2.68 11.83 -5.75
CA ALA A 27 -2.78 10.92 -6.90
C ALA A 27 -1.43 10.64 -7.57
N ILE A 28 -1.29 9.44 -8.14
CA ILE A 28 -0.18 9.09 -9.03
C ILE A 28 -0.25 9.98 -10.28
N ARG A 29 0.83 10.69 -10.58
CA ARG A 29 0.97 11.55 -11.75
C ARG A 29 1.70 10.86 -12.89
N GLU A 30 2.64 10.00 -12.54
CA GLU A 30 3.52 9.35 -13.48
C GLU A 30 4.05 8.04 -12.89
N ALA A 31 4.17 7.03 -13.73
CA ALA A 31 4.94 5.82 -13.47
C ALA A 31 6.28 5.93 -14.20
N VAL A 32 7.39 5.87 -13.47
CA VAL A 32 8.75 5.93 -14.00
C VAL A 32 9.34 4.52 -14.05
N PHE A 33 9.77 4.08 -15.23
CA PHE A 33 10.32 2.75 -15.43
C PHE A 33 11.62 2.53 -14.63
N ILE A 34 11.72 1.41 -13.90
CA ILE A 34 12.94 0.99 -13.22
C ILE A 34 13.57 -0.23 -13.93
N LYS A 35 12.79 -1.30 -14.15
CA LYS A 35 13.25 -2.52 -14.85
C LYS A 35 12.10 -3.38 -15.36
N GLY A 36 12.38 -4.28 -16.29
CA GLY A 36 11.40 -5.21 -16.88
C GLY A 36 10.90 -4.72 -18.23
N ASP A 37 9.59 -4.79 -18.46
CA ASP A 37 8.92 -4.36 -19.68
C ASP A 37 8.42 -2.91 -19.58
N SER A 38 9.09 -1.99 -20.28
CA SER A 38 8.70 -0.57 -20.29
C SER A 38 7.32 -0.34 -20.91
N SER A 39 6.82 -1.25 -21.76
CA SER A 39 5.52 -1.09 -22.40
C SER A 39 4.35 -1.19 -21.41
N LEU A 40 4.52 -1.93 -20.30
CA LEU A 40 3.56 -1.98 -19.20
C LEU A 40 3.50 -0.64 -18.45
N VAL A 41 4.65 0.00 -18.27
CA VAL A 41 4.74 1.33 -17.64
C VAL A 41 4.12 2.40 -18.54
N ASP A 42 4.39 2.34 -19.84
CA ASP A 42 3.75 3.24 -20.83
C ASP A 42 2.23 3.04 -20.90
N ALA A 43 1.76 1.79 -20.78
CA ALA A 43 0.33 1.49 -20.67
C ALA A 43 -0.27 2.07 -19.39
N ARG A 44 0.40 1.96 -18.24
CA ARG A 44 -0.06 2.57 -16.98
C ARG A 44 -0.13 4.10 -17.09
N ASN A 45 0.87 4.74 -17.68
CA ASN A 45 0.85 6.19 -17.90
C ASN A 45 -0.29 6.64 -18.83
N ARG A 46 -0.59 5.88 -19.88
CA ARG A 46 -1.78 6.14 -20.71
C ARG A 46 -3.07 5.99 -19.91
N GLN A 47 -3.21 4.93 -19.11
CA GLN A 47 -4.39 4.73 -18.26
C GLN A 47 -4.58 5.88 -17.27
N LEU A 48 -3.51 6.34 -16.61
CA LEU A 48 -3.57 7.48 -15.69
C LEU A 48 -4.02 8.78 -16.37
N LYS A 49 -3.68 8.97 -17.65
CA LYS A 49 -4.13 10.13 -18.44
C LYS A 49 -5.58 10.00 -18.88
N GLU A 50 -6.00 8.81 -19.28
CA GLU A 50 -7.36 8.53 -19.78
C GLU A 50 -8.39 8.46 -18.64
N ASP A 51 -8.00 7.91 -17.50
CA ASP A 51 -8.84 7.77 -16.31
C ASP A 51 -8.04 8.07 -15.03
N PRO A 52 -7.83 9.36 -14.69
CA PRO A 52 -7.04 9.78 -13.53
C PRO A 52 -7.54 9.22 -12.19
N ALA A 53 -8.83 8.85 -12.09
CA ALA A 53 -9.41 8.27 -10.88
C ALA A 53 -8.69 6.97 -10.48
N THR A 54 -8.16 6.20 -11.45
CA THR A 54 -7.37 4.98 -11.20
C THR A 54 -6.04 5.24 -10.49
N GLY A 55 -5.58 6.49 -10.41
CA GLY A 55 -4.34 6.88 -9.74
C GLY A 55 -4.56 7.55 -8.39
N ILE A 56 -5.80 7.86 -8.00
CA ILE A 56 -6.10 8.54 -6.74
C ILE A 56 -5.82 7.59 -5.58
N ILE A 57 -5.08 8.06 -4.57
CA ILE A 57 -4.78 7.29 -3.36
C ILE A 57 -6.05 7.17 -2.51
N GLY A 58 -6.55 5.95 -2.38
CA GLY A 58 -7.78 5.62 -1.66
C GLY A 58 -7.56 5.13 -0.23
N GLU A 59 -6.40 4.50 0.03
CA GLU A 59 -6.08 3.90 1.32
C GLU A 59 -4.57 3.93 1.61
N LEU A 60 -4.26 4.02 2.90
CA LEU A 60 -2.98 3.62 3.48
C LEU A 60 -3.30 2.65 4.61
N GLY A 61 -2.73 1.45 4.56
CA GLY A 61 -3.06 0.39 5.51
C GLY A 61 -1.83 -0.34 6.06
N PHE A 62 -2.03 -0.92 7.25
CA PHE A 62 -1.01 -1.60 8.04
C PHE A 62 -1.61 -2.85 8.66
N GLY A 63 -1.00 -4.01 8.38
CA GLY A 63 -1.43 -5.26 8.98
C GLY A 63 -1.08 -5.35 10.46
N THR A 64 -1.98 -5.91 11.26
CA THR A 64 -1.89 -6.00 12.72
C THR A 64 -2.25 -7.37 13.29
N GLN A 65 -2.47 -8.35 12.41
CA GLN A 65 -2.89 -9.69 12.77
C GLN A 65 -1.73 -10.67 12.67
N ILE A 66 -1.73 -11.67 13.55
CA ILE A 66 -0.78 -12.78 13.54
C ILE A 66 -1.44 -13.94 12.81
N LEU A 67 -1.25 -13.99 11.49
CA LEU A 67 -1.79 -15.01 10.60
C LEU A 67 -0.70 -15.44 9.60
N PRO A 68 -0.74 -16.67 9.06
CA PRO A 68 0.14 -17.07 7.98
C PRO A 68 -0.27 -16.38 6.67
N PHE A 69 0.71 -16.07 5.81
CA PHE A 69 0.45 -15.62 4.44
C PHE A 69 -0.28 -16.71 3.65
N SER A 70 -1.35 -16.30 2.97
CA SER A 70 -2.24 -17.15 2.18
C SER A 70 -2.02 -17.00 0.67
N GLY A 71 -1.32 -15.95 0.25
CA GLY A 71 -1.19 -15.55 -1.14
C GLY A 71 -2.39 -14.75 -1.65
N LYS A 72 -3.39 -14.45 -0.81
CA LYS A 72 -4.58 -13.66 -1.14
C LYS A 72 -4.50 -12.28 -0.49
N ASP A 73 -4.55 -11.24 -1.30
CA ASP A 73 -4.28 -9.87 -0.85
C ASP A 73 -5.23 -9.45 0.29
N ILE A 74 -6.53 -9.77 0.17
CA ILE A 74 -7.53 -9.49 1.21
C ILE A 74 -7.23 -10.10 2.59
N GLN A 75 -6.44 -11.17 2.67
CA GLN A 75 -6.00 -11.73 3.96
C GLN A 75 -4.61 -11.24 4.32
N ASP A 76 -3.72 -11.21 3.33
CA ASP A 76 -2.30 -10.88 3.51
C ASP A 76 -2.09 -9.41 3.93
N GLU A 77 -2.99 -8.49 3.52
CA GLU A 77 -3.00 -7.06 3.94
C GLU A 77 -3.11 -6.90 5.47
N LYS A 78 -3.75 -7.87 6.14
CA LYS A 78 -4.07 -7.80 7.58
C LYS A 78 -2.92 -8.26 8.44
N ILE A 79 -1.90 -8.88 7.87
CA ILE A 79 -0.82 -9.56 8.59
C ILE A 79 0.25 -8.55 9.01
N PHE A 80 0.75 -8.66 10.24
CA PHE A 80 1.93 -7.89 10.66
C PHE A 80 3.07 -8.07 9.65
N GLY A 81 3.71 -6.95 9.31
CA GLY A 81 4.75 -6.91 8.28
C GLY A 81 4.22 -6.75 6.86
N THR A 82 2.92 -6.55 6.71
CA THR A 82 2.35 -5.98 5.49
C THR A 82 2.01 -4.52 5.72
N CYS A 83 2.41 -3.66 4.78
CA CYS A 83 1.84 -2.33 4.62
C CYS A 83 1.39 -2.18 3.18
N HIS A 84 0.36 -1.37 2.94
CA HIS A 84 -0.17 -1.19 1.60
C HIS A 84 -0.63 0.23 1.35
N VAL A 85 -0.59 0.59 0.07
CA VAL A 85 -1.23 1.79 -0.47
C VAL A 85 -2.27 1.28 -1.46
N ALA A 86 -3.49 1.80 -1.40
CA ALA A 86 -4.50 1.46 -2.40
C ALA A 86 -4.80 2.64 -3.31
N THR A 87 -5.11 2.35 -4.57
CA THR A 87 -5.60 3.34 -5.52
C THR A 87 -7.03 3.09 -5.96
N GLY A 88 -7.71 4.14 -6.41
CA GLY A 88 -9.06 4.04 -6.92
C GLY A 88 -10.11 4.20 -5.83
N ARG A 89 -11.20 3.43 -5.95
CA ARG A 89 -12.45 3.62 -5.22
C ARG A 89 -12.20 3.69 -3.72
N SER A 90 -12.88 4.59 -3.04
CA SER A 90 -12.71 4.77 -1.59
C SER A 90 -14.04 4.93 -0.85
N ASP A 91 -15.16 4.92 -1.57
CA ASP A 91 -16.52 5.09 -1.07
C ASP A 91 -16.90 4.06 0.02
N HIS A 92 -16.51 2.80 -0.17
CA HIS A 92 -16.77 1.74 0.79
C HIS A 92 -15.94 1.85 2.09
N LEU A 93 -14.96 2.75 2.13
CA LEU A 93 -14.14 3.10 3.30
C LEU A 93 -14.51 4.47 3.90
N GLY A 94 -15.62 5.06 3.43
CA GLY A 94 -16.05 6.41 3.83
C GLY A 94 -15.33 7.55 3.09
N GLY A 95 -14.67 7.24 1.97
CA GLY A 95 -14.14 8.23 1.04
C GLY A 95 -15.15 8.70 0.00
N ASN A 96 -14.70 9.57 -0.90
CA ASN A 96 -15.58 10.23 -1.87
C ASN A 96 -15.39 9.72 -3.30
N LEU A 97 -14.46 8.78 -3.56
CA LEU A 97 -14.25 8.27 -4.91
C LEU A 97 -15.22 7.12 -5.21
N THR A 98 -16.36 7.47 -5.81
CA THR A 98 -17.43 6.56 -6.23
C THR A 98 -17.22 6.10 -7.69
N PRO A 99 -17.86 4.99 -8.12
CA PRO A 99 -17.70 4.44 -9.47
C PRO A 99 -18.01 5.38 -10.64
N ASP A 100 -18.86 6.39 -10.44
CA ASP A 100 -19.26 7.39 -11.44
C ASP A 100 -18.21 8.48 -11.69
N LEU A 101 -17.20 8.59 -10.83
CA LEU A 101 -16.09 9.53 -10.98
C LEU A 101 -14.96 9.00 -11.87
N PHE A 102 -15.05 7.73 -12.31
CA PHE A 102 -14.15 7.12 -13.26
C PHE A 102 -14.60 7.42 -14.69
N ALA A 103 -13.65 7.60 -15.61
CA ALA A 103 -13.95 7.74 -17.03
C ALA A 103 -14.62 6.46 -17.58
N SER A 104 -14.29 5.30 -17.02
CA SER A 104 -14.96 4.02 -17.30
C SER A 104 -15.34 3.30 -16.02
N ARG A 105 -16.58 2.80 -15.95
CA ARG A 105 -17.01 1.93 -14.83
C ARG A 105 -16.20 0.65 -14.71
N LEU A 106 -15.56 0.19 -15.79
CA LEU A 106 -14.67 -0.98 -15.76
C LEU A 106 -13.37 -0.70 -14.99
N ASN A 107 -12.98 0.56 -14.87
CA ASN A 107 -11.81 1.00 -14.12
C ASN A 107 -12.12 1.31 -12.65
N ALA A 108 -13.38 1.21 -12.23
CA ALA A 108 -13.82 1.53 -10.87
C ALA A 108 -13.46 0.40 -9.89
N SER A 109 -12.17 0.15 -9.73
CA SER A 109 -11.55 -0.81 -8.81
C SER A 109 -11.06 -0.12 -7.54
N HIS A 110 -10.79 -0.93 -6.52
CA HIS A 110 -9.94 -0.58 -5.39
C HIS A 110 -8.75 -1.54 -5.47
N ASP A 111 -7.57 -1.01 -5.75
CA ASP A 111 -6.40 -1.81 -6.05
C ASP A 111 -5.38 -1.68 -4.93
N ASP A 112 -5.28 -2.72 -4.09
CA ASP A 112 -4.35 -2.81 -2.98
C ASP A 112 -2.94 -3.18 -3.44
N ILE A 113 -1.97 -2.31 -3.15
CA ILE A 113 -0.55 -2.50 -3.48
C ILE A 113 0.18 -2.89 -2.20
N LEU A 114 0.31 -4.20 -1.98
CA LEU A 114 0.89 -4.77 -0.76
C LEU A 114 2.42 -4.80 -0.83
N PHE A 115 3.06 -4.35 0.24
CA PHE A 115 4.47 -4.56 0.51
C PHE A 115 4.63 -5.52 1.67
N ALA A 116 5.13 -6.71 1.36
CA ALA A 116 5.46 -7.75 2.32
C ALA A 116 6.54 -8.67 1.74
N PRO A 117 7.38 -9.31 2.58
CA PRO A 117 8.48 -10.15 2.09
C PRO A 117 8.07 -11.23 1.06
N PRO A 118 6.97 -11.99 1.24
CA PRO A 118 6.59 -13.01 0.26
C PRO A 118 5.87 -12.46 -0.98
N LYS A 119 5.42 -11.19 -0.97
CA LYS A 119 4.68 -10.57 -2.08
C LYS A 119 5.59 -9.77 -3.01
N THR A 120 6.46 -8.96 -2.44
CA THR A 120 7.37 -8.09 -3.18
C THR A 120 8.81 -8.33 -2.71
N PRO A 121 9.40 -9.51 -2.98
CA PRO A 121 10.72 -9.89 -2.44
C PRO A 121 11.86 -8.99 -2.91
N GLU A 122 11.63 -8.22 -3.98
CA GLU A 122 12.60 -7.28 -4.55
C GLU A 122 12.45 -5.85 -4.01
N ILE A 123 11.42 -5.60 -3.20
CA ILE A 123 11.13 -4.31 -2.59
C ILE A 123 11.32 -4.45 -1.08
N ASN A 124 12.29 -3.71 -0.53
CA ASN A 124 12.53 -3.68 0.90
C ASN A 124 11.95 -2.40 1.52
N VAL A 125 11.08 -2.55 2.51
CA VAL A 125 10.59 -1.43 3.33
C VAL A 125 11.48 -1.32 4.57
N SER A 126 12.43 -0.38 4.53
CA SER A 126 13.39 -0.19 5.61
C SER A 126 12.73 0.21 6.93
N GLN A 127 11.77 1.14 6.86
CA GLN A 127 10.97 1.57 7.99
C GLN A 127 9.65 2.19 7.54
N VAL A 128 8.64 2.10 8.39
CA VAL A 128 7.41 2.90 8.30
C VAL A 128 7.36 3.78 9.53
N VAL A 129 7.23 5.10 9.33
CA VAL A 129 7.26 6.10 10.39
C VAL A 129 5.91 6.82 10.44
N LEU A 130 5.26 6.75 11.61
CA LEU A 130 4.07 7.51 11.91
C LEU A 130 4.47 8.89 12.45
N HIS A 131 4.13 9.94 11.72
CA HIS A 131 4.23 11.31 12.18
C HIS A 131 2.86 11.80 12.64
N LYS A 132 2.72 12.09 13.93
CA LYS A 132 1.44 12.50 14.52
C LYS A 132 1.67 13.41 15.72
N ASP A 133 0.92 14.51 15.80
CA ASP A 133 0.93 15.45 16.93
C ASP A 133 2.35 15.96 17.30
N GLY A 134 3.23 16.13 16.30
CA GLY A 134 4.62 16.56 16.47
C GLY A 134 5.59 15.43 16.86
N GLU A 135 5.10 14.23 17.12
CA GLU A 135 5.91 13.05 17.41
C GLU A 135 6.15 12.20 16.17
N SER A 136 7.26 11.46 16.17
CA SER A 136 7.64 10.53 15.10
C SER A 136 7.95 9.18 15.71
N ASN A 137 7.15 8.17 15.37
CA ASN A 137 7.29 6.82 15.90
C ASN A 137 7.46 5.82 14.76
N VAL A 138 8.52 5.04 14.79
CA VAL A 138 8.70 3.93 13.85
C VAL A 138 7.69 2.85 14.22
N ILE A 139 6.82 2.45 13.29
CA ILE A 139 5.79 1.41 13.50
C ILE A 139 6.20 0.06 12.89
N PHE A 140 6.96 0.08 11.79
CA PHE A 140 7.62 -1.09 11.22
C PHE A 140 9.09 -0.79 10.93
N LYS A 141 9.95 -1.80 11.05
CA LYS A 141 11.35 -1.77 10.62
C LYS A 141 11.67 -3.09 9.90
N SER A 142 12.05 -3.03 8.63
CA SER A 142 12.29 -4.23 7.80
C SER A 142 11.12 -5.23 7.86
N PHE A 143 9.88 -4.74 7.71
CA PHE A 143 8.64 -5.52 7.86
C PHE A 143 8.36 -6.08 9.27
N GLU A 144 9.16 -5.79 10.29
CA GLU A 144 8.86 -6.20 11.66
C GLU A 144 8.16 -5.06 12.44
N PRO A 145 7.06 -5.30 13.17
CA PRO A 145 6.40 -4.31 14.01
C PRO A 145 7.32 -3.93 15.16
N THR A 146 7.33 -2.65 15.51
CA THR A 146 8.05 -2.16 16.68
C THR A 146 7.23 -2.35 17.95
N SER A 147 7.88 -2.26 19.12
CA SER A 147 7.18 -2.23 20.41
C SER A 147 6.10 -1.15 20.47
N PHE A 148 6.35 0.01 19.85
CA PHE A 148 5.35 1.08 19.77
C PHE A 148 4.05 0.61 19.12
N LEU A 149 4.11 -0.08 17.98
CA LEU A 149 2.89 -0.58 17.32
C LEU A 149 2.23 -1.68 18.16
N LEU A 150 3.02 -2.63 18.68
CA LEU A 150 2.50 -3.73 19.51
C LEU A 150 1.75 -3.20 20.73
N ASP A 151 2.31 -2.22 21.45
CA ASP A 151 1.67 -1.60 22.63
C ASP A 151 0.33 -0.93 22.28
N LYS A 152 0.21 -0.32 21.09
CA LYS A 152 -1.04 0.34 20.66
C LYS A 152 -2.16 -0.64 20.33
N VAL A 153 -1.82 -1.86 19.92
CA VAL A 153 -2.80 -2.84 19.43
C VAL A 153 -2.99 -4.03 20.38
N ALA A 154 -2.22 -4.09 21.48
CA ALA A 154 -2.24 -5.15 22.48
C ALA A 154 -3.61 -5.43 23.12
N SER A 155 -4.50 -4.42 23.16
CA SER A 155 -5.86 -4.59 23.70
C SER A 155 -6.81 -5.34 22.75
N HIS A 156 -6.44 -5.47 21.48
CA HIS A 156 -7.26 -6.09 20.43
C HIS A 156 -6.63 -7.35 19.83
N TYR A 157 -5.31 -7.51 19.95
CA TYR A 157 -4.56 -8.62 19.36
C TYR A 157 -3.57 -9.23 20.37
N PRO A 158 -3.33 -10.56 20.31
CA PRO A 158 -2.43 -11.28 21.20
C PRO A 158 -0.95 -11.03 20.83
N VAL A 159 -0.49 -9.80 21.02
CA VAL A 159 0.86 -9.32 20.61
C VAL A 159 2.01 -10.06 21.30
N GLU A 160 1.76 -10.67 22.46
CA GLU A 160 2.73 -11.52 23.15
C GLU A 160 3.16 -12.73 22.32
N LYS A 161 2.33 -13.17 21.37
CA LYS A 161 2.67 -14.23 20.43
C LYS A 161 3.63 -13.78 19.33
N TYR A 162 3.75 -12.48 19.12
CA TYR A 162 4.69 -11.91 18.15
C TYR A 162 6.13 -11.95 18.68
N SER A 163 6.33 -11.57 19.94
CA SER A 163 7.64 -11.60 20.61
C SER A 163 8.20 -13.01 20.85
N ALA A 164 7.39 -14.05 20.64
CA ALA A 164 7.75 -15.45 20.81
C ALA A 164 8.30 -16.12 19.53
N VAL A 165 8.33 -15.41 18.40
CA VAL A 165 8.93 -15.89 17.15
C VAL A 165 10.43 -15.54 17.17
N PRO A 166 11.35 -16.54 17.21
CA PRO A 166 12.78 -16.25 17.13
C PRO A 166 13.11 -15.58 15.79
N ALA A 167 14.02 -14.61 15.84
CA ALA A 167 14.63 -14.00 14.66
C ALA A 167 15.40 -15.01 13.79
#